data_AF-A0A2Z3JNP8-F1
#
_entry.id   AF-A0A2Z3JNP8-F1
#
_cell.length_a   1.000
_cell.length_b   1.000
_cell.length_c   1.000
_cell.angle_alpha   90.00
_cell.angle_beta   90.00
_cell.angle_gamma   90.00
#
_symmetry.space_group_name_H-M   'P 1'
#
loop_
_entity.id
_entity.type
_entity.pdbx_description
1 polymer ?
#
loop_
_entity_poly.entity_id
_entity_poly.type
_entity_poly.pdbx_seq_one_letter_code
_entity_poly.pdbx_strand_id
1 'polypeptide(L)'
;MARHPNAPAEVLGLLAPEFPEAVLQNPALPLLRLAQMAQIQTWPGRTLAKLAAVEGAPEWVQELAMRHPDPQAQWAVAGRASLSAERLRQLAGRREWQLRAAVAQHPALPADLLPLLAADPDYGVRLSLAARPELPAEVLKTLQRDPHPLVRRRTQMVSTGTRPL
;
A
#
# COMPACT_ATOMS: atom_id res chain seq x y z
N MET A 1 -21.94 6.10 17.89
CA MET A 1 -22.49 6.74 16.67
C MET A 1 -22.15 5.98 15.40
N ALA A 2 -20.89 5.62 15.14
CA ALA A 2 -20.49 4.92 13.90
C ALA A 2 -21.12 3.53 13.67
N ARG A 3 -21.60 2.83 14.72
CA ARG A 3 -22.32 1.54 14.61
C ARG A 3 -23.84 1.68 14.49
N HIS A 4 -24.36 2.91 14.49
CA HIS A 4 -25.80 3.14 14.46
C HIS A 4 -26.38 2.73 13.08
N PRO A 5 -27.47 1.95 13.03
CA PRO A 5 -27.99 1.35 11.80
C PRO A 5 -28.54 2.37 10.78
N ASN A 6 -28.78 3.61 11.19
CA ASN A 6 -29.27 4.69 10.31
C ASN A 6 -28.20 5.75 10.01
N ALA A 7 -26.91 5.47 10.23
CA ALA A 7 -25.86 6.42 9.91
C ALA A 7 -25.74 6.59 8.37
N PRO A 8 -25.86 7.82 7.82
CA PRO A 8 -25.71 8.04 6.38
C PRO A 8 -24.26 7.85 5.92
N ALA A 9 -24.05 7.56 4.64
CA ALA A 9 -22.74 7.23 4.08
C ALA A 9 -21.72 8.37 4.30
N GLU A 10 -22.14 9.63 4.20
CA GLU A 10 -21.30 10.81 4.43
C GLU A 10 -20.75 10.85 5.86
N VAL A 11 -21.61 10.60 6.85
CA VAL A 11 -21.22 10.58 8.27
C VAL A 11 -20.28 9.42 8.55
N LEU A 12 -20.51 8.25 7.96
CA LEU A 12 -19.57 7.13 8.06
C LEU A 12 -18.20 7.47 7.45
N GLY A 13 -18.17 8.17 6.31
CA GLY A 13 -16.94 8.64 5.68
C GLY A 13 -16.15 9.62 6.55
N LEU A 14 -16.83 10.46 7.31
CA LEU A 14 -16.21 11.40 8.27
C LEU A 14 -15.70 10.70 9.54
N LEU A 15 -16.38 9.66 10.01
CA LEU A 15 -16.01 8.94 11.24
C LEU A 15 -14.93 7.88 11.01
N ALA A 16 -14.83 7.35 9.79
CA ALA A 16 -13.91 6.27 9.45
C ALA A 16 -12.42 6.55 9.73
N PRO A 17 -11.88 7.79 9.63
CA PRO A 17 -10.50 8.06 10.03
C PRO A 17 -10.22 7.82 11.52
N GLU A 18 -11.21 8.03 12.38
CA GLU A 18 -11.10 7.90 13.84
C GLU A 18 -11.58 6.53 14.34
N PHE A 19 -12.59 5.95 13.68
CA PHE A 19 -13.24 4.70 14.09
C PHE A 19 -13.42 3.72 12.93
N PRO A 20 -12.35 3.29 12.23
CA PRO A 20 -12.47 2.49 11.02
C PRO A 20 -13.12 1.11 11.28
N GLU A 21 -12.83 0.46 12.41
CA GLU A 21 -13.43 -0.82 12.78
C GLU A 21 -14.94 -0.69 13.02
N ALA A 22 -15.36 0.40 13.66
CA ALA A 22 -16.77 0.63 13.96
C ALA A 22 -17.58 0.91 12.69
N VAL A 23 -16.98 1.57 11.70
CA VAL A 23 -17.59 1.79 10.38
C VAL A 23 -17.70 0.48 9.61
N LEU A 24 -16.63 -0.33 9.58
CA LEU A 24 -16.65 -1.64 8.89
C LEU A 24 -17.66 -2.62 9.50
N GLN A 25 -17.87 -2.55 10.82
CA GLN A 25 -18.86 -3.35 11.54
C GLN A 25 -20.27 -2.73 11.51
N ASN A 26 -20.49 -1.60 10.81
CA ASN A 26 -21.82 -1.00 10.74
C ASN A 26 -22.75 -1.89 9.88
N PRO A 27 -23.89 -2.36 10.44
CA PRO A 27 -24.82 -3.24 9.73
C PRO A 27 -25.46 -2.61 8.48
N ALA A 28 -25.47 -1.28 8.38
CA ALA A 28 -25.97 -0.56 7.21
C ALA A 28 -24.96 -0.51 6.05
N LEU A 29 -23.67 -0.75 6.31
CA LEU A 29 -22.62 -0.59 5.29
C LEU A 29 -22.84 -1.45 4.03
N PRO A 30 -23.29 -2.72 4.12
CA PRO A 30 -23.62 -3.51 2.93
C PRO A 30 -24.77 -2.91 2.11
N LEU A 31 -25.79 -2.35 2.76
CA LEU A 31 -26.92 -1.70 2.07
C LEU A 31 -26.50 -0.37 1.45
N LEU A 32 -25.70 0.43 2.16
CA LEU A 32 -25.14 1.69 1.64
C LEU A 32 -24.23 1.43 0.44
N ARG A 33 -23.45 0.34 0.44
CA ARG A 33 -22.66 -0.09 -0.72
C ARG A 33 -23.53 -0.30 -1.96
N LEU A 34 -24.73 -0.85 -1.80
CA LEU A 34 -25.65 -1.10 -2.92
C LEU A 34 -26.42 0.16 -3.33
N ALA A 35 -26.94 0.91 -2.36
CA ALA A 35 -27.86 2.01 -2.59
C ALA A 35 -27.15 3.37 -2.82
N GLN A 36 -25.94 3.55 -2.30
CA GLN A 36 -25.24 4.85 -2.22
C GLN A 36 -23.78 4.74 -2.68
N MET A 37 -23.49 3.83 -3.62
CA MET A 37 -22.12 3.60 -4.09
C MET A 37 -21.47 4.88 -4.64
N ALA A 38 -22.23 5.75 -5.30
CA ALA A 38 -21.72 7.02 -5.82
C ALA A 38 -21.16 7.93 -4.70
N GLN A 39 -21.83 7.98 -3.54
CA GLN A 39 -21.35 8.76 -2.39
C GLN A 39 -20.12 8.10 -1.76
N ILE A 40 -20.10 6.78 -1.65
CA ILE A 40 -18.97 6.04 -1.10
C ILE A 40 -17.71 6.23 -1.96
N GLN A 41 -17.86 6.31 -3.29
CA GLN A 41 -16.75 6.61 -4.20
C GLN A 41 -16.17 8.02 -4.02
N THR A 42 -16.94 8.95 -3.46
CA THR A 42 -16.45 10.31 -3.12
C THR A 42 -15.76 10.40 -1.77
N TRP A 43 -15.68 9.29 -1.01
CA TRP A 43 -14.97 9.31 0.27
C TRP A 43 -13.50 9.67 0.09
N PRO A 44 -12.93 10.52 0.97
CA PRO A 44 -11.53 10.92 0.87
C PRO A 44 -10.58 9.71 0.87
N GLY A 45 -9.47 9.81 0.16
CA GLY A 45 -8.50 8.72 0.10
C GLY A 45 -7.92 8.35 1.47
N ARG A 46 -7.70 9.32 2.36
CA ARG A 46 -7.35 9.08 3.78
C ARG A 46 -8.38 8.22 4.52
N THR A 47 -9.66 8.35 4.19
CA THR A 47 -10.75 7.58 4.80
C THR A 47 -10.68 6.13 4.31
N LEU A 48 -10.57 5.95 2.99
CA LEU A 48 -10.40 4.63 2.39
C LEU A 48 -9.11 3.95 2.85
N ALA A 49 -8.03 4.71 3.04
CA ALA A 49 -6.77 4.22 3.58
C ALA A 49 -6.95 3.63 4.98
N LYS A 50 -7.67 4.33 5.87
CA LYS A 50 -7.91 3.87 7.25
C LYS A 50 -8.79 2.62 7.28
N LEU A 51 -9.86 2.60 6.49
CA LEU A 51 -10.73 1.42 6.37
C LEU A 51 -10.00 0.23 5.76
N ALA A 52 -9.24 0.46 4.69
CA ALA A 52 -8.49 -0.59 4.02
C ALA A 52 -7.23 -1.02 4.78
N ALA A 53 -6.83 -0.33 5.85
CA ALA A 53 -5.76 -0.78 6.75
C ALA A 53 -6.24 -1.75 7.83
N VAL A 54 -7.56 -1.81 8.11
CA VAL A 54 -8.11 -2.69 9.15
C VAL A 54 -7.93 -4.16 8.76
N GLU A 55 -7.47 -4.98 9.70
CA GLU A 55 -7.38 -6.43 9.51
C GLU A 55 -8.78 -7.02 9.22
N GLY A 56 -8.88 -7.86 8.18
CA GLY A 56 -10.18 -8.37 7.73
C GLY A 56 -11.10 -7.37 7.02
N ALA A 57 -10.60 -6.18 6.62
CA ALA A 57 -11.38 -5.25 5.80
C ALA A 57 -11.96 -5.95 4.54
N PRO A 58 -13.24 -5.73 4.18
CA PRO A 58 -13.86 -6.37 3.03
C PRO A 58 -13.12 -6.12 1.72
N GLU A 59 -13.10 -7.11 0.82
CA GLU A 59 -12.39 -7.02 -0.47
C GLU A 59 -12.84 -5.79 -1.28
N TRP A 60 -14.14 -5.48 -1.31
CA TRP A 60 -14.64 -4.31 -2.05
C TRP A 60 -14.08 -2.97 -1.51
N VAL A 61 -13.78 -2.86 -0.21
CA VAL A 61 -13.16 -1.66 0.37
C VAL A 61 -11.70 -1.56 -0.09
N GLN A 62 -11.00 -2.70 -0.12
CA GLN A 62 -9.63 -2.77 -0.62
C GLN A 62 -9.56 -2.44 -2.12
N GLU A 63 -10.50 -2.96 -2.92
CA GLU A 63 -10.60 -2.63 -4.34
C GLU A 63 -10.91 -1.16 -4.58
N LEU A 64 -11.83 -0.59 -3.79
CA LEU A 64 -12.18 0.82 -3.87
C LEU A 64 -10.97 1.70 -3.54
N ALA A 65 -10.24 1.39 -2.45
CA ALA A 65 -9.01 2.10 -2.09
C ALA A 65 -7.93 1.97 -3.17
N MET A 66 -7.82 0.81 -3.82
CA MET A 66 -6.85 0.57 -4.89
C MET A 66 -7.14 1.36 -6.17
N ARG A 67 -8.42 1.57 -6.49
CA ARG A 67 -8.86 2.33 -7.67
C ARG A 67 -8.94 3.83 -7.42
N HIS A 68 -8.86 4.25 -6.16
CA HIS A 68 -8.98 5.64 -5.77
C HIS A 68 -7.79 6.46 -6.31
N PRO A 69 -7.98 7.69 -6.80
CA PRO A 69 -6.91 8.51 -7.37
C PRO A 69 -5.85 8.96 -6.34
N ASP A 70 -6.21 9.01 -5.05
CA ASP A 70 -5.28 9.35 -3.96
C ASP A 70 -4.30 8.18 -3.68
N PRO A 71 -2.97 8.39 -3.85
CA PRO A 71 -1.97 7.38 -3.54
C PRO A 71 -2.01 6.87 -2.09
N GLN A 72 -2.45 7.70 -1.14
CA GLN A 72 -2.55 7.30 0.27
C GLN A 72 -3.54 6.14 0.46
N ALA A 73 -4.64 6.12 -0.29
CA ALA A 73 -5.61 5.03 -0.28
C ALA A 73 -5.00 3.74 -0.83
N GLN A 74 -4.23 3.86 -1.91
CA GLN A 74 -3.60 2.73 -2.57
C GLN A 74 -2.46 2.13 -1.70
N TRP A 75 -1.68 2.97 -1.03
CA TRP A 75 -0.62 2.57 -0.10
C TRP A 75 -1.11 1.72 1.06
N ALA A 76 -2.26 2.08 1.64
CA ALA A 76 -2.82 1.32 2.75
C ALA A 76 -3.08 -0.14 2.37
N VAL A 77 -3.46 -0.40 1.12
CA VAL A 77 -3.65 -1.76 0.62
C VAL A 77 -2.31 -2.39 0.26
N ALA A 78 -1.43 -1.66 -0.43
CA ALA A 78 -0.12 -2.14 -0.87
C ALA A 78 0.79 -2.57 0.29
N GLY A 79 0.64 -1.98 1.48
CA GLY A 79 1.39 -2.34 2.68
C GLY A 79 0.84 -3.56 3.45
N ARG A 80 -0.30 -4.14 3.04
CA ARG A 80 -0.90 -5.27 3.77
C ARG A 80 -0.13 -6.56 3.50
N ALA A 81 0.46 -7.14 4.54
CA ALA A 81 1.19 -8.40 4.45
C ALA A 81 0.42 -9.56 3.78
N SER A 82 -0.92 -9.52 3.78
CA SER A 82 -1.80 -10.53 3.20
C SER A 82 -2.01 -10.44 1.68
N LEU A 83 -1.33 -9.53 0.97
CA LEU A 83 -1.48 -9.46 -0.49
C LEU A 83 -0.93 -10.70 -1.20
N SER A 84 -1.71 -11.22 -2.15
CA SER A 84 -1.27 -12.33 -3.00
C SER A 84 -0.13 -11.91 -3.93
N ALA A 85 0.71 -12.88 -4.31
CA ALA A 85 1.79 -12.64 -5.26
C ALA A 85 1.28 -12.03 -6.59
N GLU A 86 0.12 -12.47 -7.07
CA GLU A 86 -0.50 -11.93 -8.29
C GLU A 86 -0.87 -10.46 -8.14
N ARG A 87 -1.41 -10.07 -6.98
CA ARG A 87 -1.72 -8.67 -6.71
C ARG A 87 -0.46 -7.81 -6.64
N LEU A 88 0.62 -8.34 -6.07
CA LEU A 88 1.92 -7.64 -6.04
C LEU A 88 2.48 -7.43 -7.45
N ARG A 89 2.32 -8.41 -8.36
CA ARG A 89 2.70 -8.25 -9.79
C ARG A 89 1.89 -7.15 -10.47
N GLN A 90 0.57 -7.12 -10.25
CA GLN A 90 -0.29 -6.06 -10.80
C GLN A 90 0.14 -4.67 -10.31
N LEU A 91 0.52 -4.55 -9.04
CA LEU A 91 0.97 -3.28 -8.46
C LEU A 91 2.37 -2.87 -8.91
N ALA A 92 3.27 -3.84 -9.13
CA ALA A 92 4.60 -3.57 -9.70
C ALA A 92 4.54 -3.02 -11.12
N GLY A 93 3.45 -3.25 -11.86
CA GLY A 93 3.24 -2.71 -13.21
C GLY A 93 2.54 -1.34 -13.27
N ARG A 94 2.22 -0.72 -12.12
CA ARG A 94 1.50 0.57 -12.08
C ARG A 94 2.40 1.73 -12.48
N ARG A 95 1.80 2.79 -13.05
CA ARG A 95 2.56 3.98 -13.51
C ARG A 95 3.08 4.80 -12.33
N GLU A 96 2.34 4.78 -11.23
CA GLU A 96 2.62 5.48 -9.98
C GLU A 96 3.81 4.82 -9.29
N TRP A 97 4.97 5.48 -9.29
CA TRP A 97 6.19 4.95 -8.69
C TRP A 97 6.02 4.67 -7.20
N GLN A 98 5.17 5.44 -6.52
CA GLN A 98 4.87 5.26 -5.11
C GLN A 98 4.24 3.89 -4.80
N LEU A 99 3.46 3.33 -5.73
CA LEU A 99 2.91 1.98 -5.57
C LEU A 99 3.98 0.91 -5.77
N ARG A 100 4.83 1.08 -6.78
CA ARG A 100 5.96 0.17 -7.04
C ARG A 100 6.95 0.19 -5.87
N ALA A 101 7.16 1.35 -5.26
CA ALA A 101 7.97 1.50 -4.04
C ALA A 101 7.36 0.79 -2.83
N ALA A 102 6.04 0.83 -2.66
CA ALA A 102 5.35 0.06 -1.63
C ALA A 102 5.50 -1.46 -1.86
N VAL A 103 5.36 -1.92 -3.10
CA VAL A 103 5.63 -3.33 -3.48
C VAL A 103 7.07 -3.72 -3.15
N ALA A 104 8.04 -2.84 -3.44
CA ALA A 104 9.44 -3.09 -3.13
C ALA A 104 9.70 -3.31 -1.63
N GLN A 105 8.92 -2.71 -0.73
CA GLN A 105 9.05 -2.94 0.72
C GLN A 105 8.17 -4.08 1.25
N HIS A 106 7.35 -4.71 0.41
CA HIS A 106 6.39 -5.69 0.86
C HIS A 106 7.07 -6.95 1.44
N PRO A 107 6.70 -7.45 2.63
CA PRO A 107 7.38 -8.58 3.26
C PRO A 107 7.32 -9.85 2.38
N ALA A 108 6.17 -10.12 1.75
CA ALA A 108 5.96 -11.24 0.85
C ALA A 108 6.28 -10.94 -0.62
N LEU A 109 7.23 -10.03 -0.91
CA LEU A 109 7.62 -9.66 -2.28
C LEU A 109 8.08 -10.89 -3.07
N PRO A 110 7.43 -11.23 -4.20
CA PRO A 110 7.87 -12.33 -5.06
C PRO A 110 9.29 -12.10 -5.60
N ALA A 111 10.13 -13.14 -5.55
CA ALA A 111 11.53 -13.05 -5.93
C ALA A 111 11.73 -12.64 -7.40
N ASP A 112 10.80 -13.00 -8.29
CA ASP A 112 10.78 -12.62 -9.70
C ASP A 112 10.66 -11.10 -9.92
N LEU A 113 10.11 -10.36 -8.95
CA LEU A 113 10.00 -8.91 -9.03
C LEU A 113 11.26 -8.16 -8.58
N LEU A 114 12.21 -8.81 -7.90
CA LEU A 114 13.41 -8.15 -7.38
C LEU A 114 14.29 -7.54 -8.50
N PRO A 115 14.61 -8.26 -9.60
CA PRO A 115 15.41 -7.67 -10.67
C PRO A 115 14.68 -6.53 -11.39
N LEU A 116 13.37 -6.67 -11.58
CA LEU A 116 12.50 -5.64 -12.18
C LEU A 116 12.53 -4.35 -11.37
N LEU A 117 12.31 -4.45 -10.05
CA LEU A 117 12.30 -3.30 -9.15
C LEU A 117 13.70 -2.70 -8.93
N ALA A 118 14.76 -3.49 -9.06
CA ALA A 118 16.13 -3.01 -9.00
C ALA A 118 16.53 -2.19 -10.25
N ALA A 119 15.85 -2.42 -11.37
CA ALA A 119 16.01 -1.70 -12.62
C ALA A 119 14.91 -0.65 -12.86
N ASP A 120 14.04 -0.39 -11.87
CA ASP A 120 12.94 0.55 -11.99
C ASP A 120 13.46 1.93 -12.42
N PRO A 121 12.80 2.65 -13.35
CA PRO A 121 13.24 3.99 -13.76
C PRO A 121 13.27 4.99 -12.59
N ASP A 122 12.39 4.83 -11.61
CA ASP A 122 12.28 5.73 -10.47
C ASP A 122 13.25 5.35 -9.35
N TYR A 123 14.11 6.30 -8.93
CA TYR A 123 15.10 6.02 -7.89
C TYR A 123 14.47 5.78 -6.51
N GLY A 124 13.26 6.28 -6.24
CA GLY A 124 12.51 6.06 -5.01
C GLY A 124 12.08 4.61 -4.85
N VAL A 125 11.73 3.94 -5.96
CA VAL A 125 11.46 2.49 -5.98
C VAL A 125 12.73 1.71 -5.67
N ARG A 126 13.84 2.03 -6.36
CA ARG A 126 15.14 1.37 -6.13
C ARG A 126 15.67 1.60 -4.71
N LEU A 127 15.47 2.81 -4.16
CA LEU A 127 15.82 3.15 -2.78
C LEU A 127 14.98 2.36 -1.77
N SER A 128 13.69 2.19 -2.05
CA SER A 128 12.79 1.36 -1.24
C SER A 128 13.22 -0.10 -1.23
N LEU A 129 13.60 -0.63 -2.39
CA LEU A 129 14.15 -1.98 -2.50
C LEU A 129 15.47 -2.11 -1.70
N ALA A 130 16.37 -1.14 -1.84
CA ALA A 130 17.66 -1.10 -1.14
C ALA A 130 17.54 -1.07 0.39
N ALA A 131 16.40 -0.64 0.93
CA ALA A 131 16.13 -0.63 2.36
C ALA A 131 15.73 -2.01 2.92
N ARG A 132 15.45 -3.00 2.06
CA ARG A 132 15.10 -4.35 2.50
C ARG A 132 16.30 -5.06 3.13
N PRO A 133 16.10 -5.80 4.23
CA PRO A 133 17.11 -6.76 4.68
C PRO A 133 17.23 -7.91 3.67
N GLU A 134 18.42 -8.51 3.60
CA GLU A 134 18.65 -9.81 2.93
C GLU A 134 18.26 -9.87 1.45
N LEU A 135 18.70 -8.87 0.67
CA LEU A 135 18.58 -8.93 -0.79
C LEU A 135 19.54 -9.97 -1.39
N PRO A 136 19.14 -10.66 -2.49
CA PRO A 136 20.05 -11.52 -3.24
C PRO A 136 21.30 -10.77 -3.73
N ALA A 137 22.44 -11.46 -3.77
CA ALA A 137 23.73 -10.87 -4.10
C ALA A 137 23.75 -10.10 -5.43
N GLU A 138 23.07 -10.62 -6.47
CA GLU A 138 23.00 -9.96 -7.78
C GLU A 138 22.19 -8.66 -7.74
N VAL A 139 21.12 -8.61 -6.94
CA VAL A 139 20.33 -7.39 -6.72
C VAL A 139 21.15 -6.36 -5.94
N LEU A 140 21.88 -6.80 -4.91
CA LEU A 140 22.79 -5.94 -4.15
C LEU A 140 23.87 -5.33 -5.05
N LYS A 141 24.53 -6.13 -5.90
CA LYS A 141 25.55 -5.64 -6.85
C LYS A 141 24.98 -4.58 -7.78
N THR A 142 23.74 -4.76 -8.24
CA THR A 142 23.03 -3.80 -9.09
C THR A 142 22.84 -2.48 -8.34
N LEU A 143 22.28 -2.52 -7.12
CA LEU A 143 21.99 -1.33 -6.33
C LEU A 143 23.26 -0.63 -5.80
N GLN A 144 24.35 -1.35 -5.56
CA GLN A 144 25.64 -0.75 -5.21
C GLN A 144 26.24 0.09 -6.35
N ARG A 145 25.87 -0.21 -7.59
CA ARG A 145 26.28 0.53 -8.81
C ARG A 145 25.20 1.49 -9.30
N ASP A 146 24.14 1.70 -8.52
CA ASP A 146 23.02 2.56 -8.90
C ASP A 146 23.51 3.98 -9.25
N PRO A 147 22.98 4.63 -10.30
CA PRO A 147 23.34 6.01 -10.62
C PRO A 147 23.02 6.98 -9.48
N HIS A 148 21.97 6.71 -8.69
CA HIS A 148 21.51 7.59 -7.63
C HIS A 148 22.32 7.39 -6.32
N PRO A 149 22.99 8.43 -5.78
CA PRO A 149 23.84 8.30 -4.59
C PRO A 149 23.13 7.77 -3.34
N LEU A 150 21.87 8.15 -3.12
CA LEU A 150 21.10 7.68 -1.96
C LEU A 150 20.86 6.17 -2.01
N VAL A 151 20.67 5.59 -3.20
CA VAL A 151 20.46 4.15 -3.36
C VAL A 151 21.73 3.42 -2.96
N ARG A 152 22.88 3.80 -3.52
CA ARG A 152 24.19 3.22 -3.18
C ARG A 152 24.48 3.28 -1.68
N ARG A 153 24.29 4.45 -1.07
CA ARG A 153 24.52 4.65 0.38
C ARG A 153 23.60 3.75 1.21
N ARG A 154 22.32 3.67 0.85
CA ARG A 154 21.35 2.82 1.56
C ARG A 154 21.74 1.35 1.46
N THR A 155 22.09 0.87 0.27
CA THR A 155 22.53 -0.52 0.06
C THR A 155 23.76 -0.86 0.88
N GLN A 156 24.74 0.06 0.95
CA GLN A 156 25.94 -0.12 1.77
C GLN A 156 25.60 -0.27 3.25
N MET A 157 24.78 0.64 3.81
CA MET A 157 24.39 0.59 5.23
C MET A 157 23.72 -0.73 5.62
N VAL A 158 22.87 -1.26 4.74
CA VAL A 158 22.19 -2.55 4.97
C VAL A 158 23.19 -3.70 4.89
N SER A 159 24.13 -3.66 3.92
CA SER A 159 25.17 -4.70 3.79
C SER A 159 26.22 -4.70 4.91
N THR A 160 26.44 -3.57 5.58
CA THR A 160 27.41 -3.44 6.69
C THR A 160 26.79 -3.67 8.07
N GLY A 161 25.51 -4.05 8.16
CA GLY A 161 24.84 -4.33 9.44
C GLY A 161 24.66 -3.11 10.35
N THR A 162 24.83 -1.90 9.83
CA THR A 162 24.80 -0.68 10.65
C THR A 162 23.37 -0.12 10.69
N ARG A 163 22.57 -0.52 11.69
CA ARG A 163 21.31 0.17 12.01
C ARG A 163 21.64 1.57 12.56
N PRO A 164 21.06 2.66 12.03
CA PRO A 164 21.18 3.96 12.68
C PRO A 164 20.38 3.94 13.99
N LEU A 165 20.92 4.62 15.00
CA LEU A 165 20.31 4.87 16.31
C LEU A 165 19.05 5.74 16.19
#